data_AF-A0A5N5UE34-F1
#
_entry.id   AF-A0A5N5UE34-F1
#
_cell.length_a   1.000
_cell.length_b   1.000
_cell.length_c   1.000
_cell.angle_alpha   90.00
_cell.angle_beta   90.00
_cell.angle_gamma   90.00
#
_symmetry.space_group_name_H-M   'P 1'
#
loop_
_entity.id
_entity.type
_entity.pdbx_description
1 polymer ?
#
loop_
_entity_poly.entity_id
_entity_poly.type
_entity_poly.pdbx_seq_one_letter_code
_entity_poly.pdbx_strand_id
1 'polypeptide(L)'
;MTLCRYLKRMGVTTILIDEVGSLAGSLDATDERVSYLADNMIFLRYVEMDGEIRKVVGVLKKRFSNFEQSLRELRIDTDGATLGEALTDRRGILTGVPELIE
;
A
#
# COMPACT_ATOMS: atom_id res chain seq x y z
N MET A 1 -13.84 -4.44 -14.96
CA MET A 1 -13.07 -3.82 -16.07
C MET A 1 -13.84 -2.73 -16.82
N THR A 2 -15.07 -2.96 -17.29
CA THR A 2 -15.83 -1.96 -18.10
C THR A 2 -16.20 -0.69 -17.34
N LEU A 3 -16.58 -0.80 -16.06
CA LEU A 3 -16.98 0.35 -15.23
C LEU A 3 -15.83 1.33 -15.00
N CYS A 4 -14.68 0.88 -14.52
CA CYS A 4 -13.53 1.76 -14.27
C CYS A 4 -13.07 2.49 -15.54
N ARG A 5 -13.08 1.80 -16.68
CA ARG A 5 -12.76 2.43 -17.99
C ARG A 5 -13.82 3.44 -18.40
N TYR A 6 -15.09 3.17 -18.15
CA TYR A 6 -16.18 4.11 -18.41
C TYR A 6 -16.05 5.37 -17.54
N LEU A 7 -15.90 5.21 -16.22
CA LEU A 7 -15.73 6.32 -15.28
C LEU A 7 -14.51 7.18 -15.61
N LYS A 8 -13.38 6.54 -15.97
CA LYS A 8 -12.19 7.24 -16.44
C LYS A 8 -12.46 8.09 -17.69
N ARG A 9 -13.20 7.58 -18.68
CA ARG A 9 -13.60 8.35 -19.88
C ARG A 9 -14.54 9.50 -19.57
N MET A 10 -15.34 9.37 -18.51
CA MET A 10 -16.24 10.42 -18.03
C MET A 10 -15.52 11.45 -17.14
N GLY A 11 -14.21 11.34 -16.93
CA GLY A 11 -13.44 12.27 -16.10
C GLY A 11 -13.64 12.06 -14.59
N VAL A 12 -14.16 10.91 -14.16
CA VAL A 12 -14.43 10.61 -12.74
C VAL A 12 -13.24 9.89 -12.10
N THR A 13 -12.73 10.46 -11.01
CA THR A 13 -11.74 9.78 -10.15
C THR A 13 -12.41 8.64 -9.38
N THR A 14 -11.88 7.43 -9.54
CA THR A 14 -12.42 6.23 -8.89
C THR A 14 -11.42 5.67 -7.89
N ILE A 15 -11.85 5.44 -6.66
CA ILE A 15 -11.09 4.70 -5.65
C ILE A 15 -11.66 3.28 -5.59
N LEU A 16 -10.78 2.28 -5.68
CA LEU A 16 -11.13 0.87 -5.56
C LEU A 16 -10.47 0.35 -4.29
N ILE A 17 -11.21 -0.43 -3.50
CA ILE A 17 -10.71 -1.12 -2.32
C ILE A 17 -10.66 -2.60 -2.68
N ASP A 18 -9.51 -3.21 -2.46
CA ASP A 18 -9.29 -4.63 -2.65
C ASP A 18 -8.71 -5.21 -1.36
N GLU A 19 -9.28 -6.31 -0.89
CA GLU A 19 -8.84 -7.00 0.32
C GLU A 19 -7.92 -8.15 -0.09
N VAL A 20 -6.63 -8.02 0.22
CA VAL A 20 -5.66 -9.09 -0.05
C VAL A 20 -5.78 -10.13 1.07
N GLY A 21 -6.21 -11.34 0.72
CA GLY A 21 -6.56 -12.41 1.67
C GLY A 21 -5.40 -12.99 2.51
N SER A 22 -4.18 -12.45 2.42
CA SER A 22 -3.05 -12.89 3.25
C SER A 22 -2.56 -11.78 4.18
N LEU A 23 -2.73 -12.01 5.49
CA LEU A 23 -2.29 -11.10 6.56
C LEU A 23 -0.76 -10.97 6.64
N ALA A 24 -0.02 -12.00 6.22
CA ALA A 24 1.45 -12.10 6.31
C ALA A 24 2.07 -12.94 5.18
N GLY A 25 1.69 -12.65 3.92
CA GLY A 25 2.21 -13.33 2.73
C GLY A 25 3.05 -12.43 1.81
N SER A 26 3.63 -12.99 0.75
CA SER A 26 4.23 -12.18 -0.32
C SER A 26 3.18 -11.22 -0.87
N LEU A 27 3.56 -9.95 -1.00
CA LEU A 27 2.78 -9.00 -1.77
C LEU A 27 2.89 -9.43 -3.23
N ASP A 28 1.98 -10.32 -3.66
CA ASP A 28 1.84 -10.68 -5.06
C ASP A 28 1.14 -9.51 -5.75
N ALA A 29 1.85 -8.39 -5.90
CA ALA A 29 1.47 -7.27 -6.77
C ALA A 29 1.26 -7.75 -8.24
N THR A 30 1.75 -8.97 -8.51
CA THR A 30 1.59 -9.79 -9.70
C THR A 30 0.29 -10.59 -9.75
N ASP A 31 -0.69 -10.39 -8.86
CA ASP A 31 -2.06 -10.79 -9.21
C ASP A 31 -2.47 -9.91 -10.40
N GLU A 32 -2.16 -10.39 -11.61
CA GLU A 32 -2.16 -9.68 -12.89
C GLU A 32 -3.47 -8.94 -13.17
N ARG A 33 -4.52 -9.33 -12.43
CA ARG A 33 -5.86 -8.77 -12.42
C ARG A 33 -5.92 -7.33 -11.89
N VAL A 34 -5.10 -6.95 -10.90
CA VAL A 34 -5.24 -5.66 -10.19
C VAL A 34 -4.31 -4.58 -10.73
N SER A 35 -3.08 -4.94 -11.10
CA SER A 35 -2.08 -3.98 -11.61
C SER A 35 -2.50 -3.26 -12.91
N TYR A 36 -3.40 -3.84 -13.71
CA TYR A 36 -3.95 -3.19 -14.90
C TYR A 36 -5.17 -2.29 -14.61
N LEU A 37 -5.86 -2.50 -13.49
CA LEU A 37 -7.11 -1.80 -13.18
C LEU A 37 -6.89 -0.33 -12.79
N ALA A 38 -5.78 -0.04 -12.12
CA ALA A 38 -5.52 1.28 -11.55
C ALA A 38 -4.27 1.94 -12.13
N ASP A 39 -4.34 3.27 -12.27
CA ASP A 39 -3.19 4.09 -12.62
C ASP A 39 -2.23 4.27 -11.44
N ASN A 40 -2.78 4.29 -10.21
CA ASN A 40 -2.06 4.43 -8.96
C ASN A 40 -2.45 3.29 -8.01
N MET A 41 -1.48 2.73 -7.29
CA MET A 41 -1.69 1.64 -6.34
C MET A 41 -1.05 1.99 -5.01
N ILE A 42 -1.89 2.00 -3.99
CA ILE A 42 -1.50 2.16 -2.58
C ILE A 42 -1.82 0.84 -1.90
N PHE A 43 -0.93 0.37 -1.05
CA PHE A 43 -1.17 -0.82 -0.25
C PHE A 43 -1.13 -0.48 1.23
N LEU A 44 -1.87 -1.26 2.01
CA LEU A 44 -1.88 -1.25 3.46
C LEU A 44 -1.48 -2.64 3.93
N ARG A 45 -0.60 -2.71 4.93
CA ARG A 45 -0.12 -3.98 5.46
C ARG A 45 0.04 -3.91 6.96
N TYR A 46 -0.30 -5.01 7.62
CA TYR A 46 0.07 -5.23 9.01
C TYR A 46 1.47 -5.83 9.08
N VAL A 47 2.29 -5.30 9.98
CA VAL A 47 3.62 -5.82 10.28
C VAL A 47 3.77 -5.94 11.79
N GLU A 48 4.47 -6.98 12.23
CA GLU A 48 4.90 -7.08 13.62
C GLU A 48 6.24 -6.35 13.77
N MET A 49 6.29 -5.30 14.58
CA MET A 49 7.50 -4.56 14.88
C MET A 49 7.56 -4.33 16.38
N ASP A 50 8.68 -4.72 16.99
CA ASP A 50 8.96 -4.48 18.41
C ASP A 50 7.86 -5.07 19.34
N GLY A 51 7.27 -6.20 18.94
CA GLY A 51 6.18 -6.88 19.66
C GLY A 51 4.78 -6.26 19.46
N GLU A 52 4.65 -5.29 18.57
CA GLU A 52 3.39 -4.61 18.27
C GLU A 52 2.97 -4.83 16.82
N ILE A 53 1.66 -5.03 16.60
CA ILE A 53 1.09 -5.03 15.25
C ILE A 53 0.91 -3.59 14.81
N ARG A 54 1.66 -3.18 13.78
CA ARG A 54 1.61 -1.84 13.19
C ARG A 54 1.04 -1.88 11.79
N LYS A 55 0.38 -0.79 11.37
CA LYS A 55 -0.07 -0.60 9.99
C LYS A 55 0.98 0.18 9.23
N VAL A 56 1.36 -0.32 8.07
CA VAL A 56 2.29 0.34 7.16
C VAL A 56 1.59 0.59 5.83
N VAL A 57 1.83 1.78 5.27
CA VAL A 57 1.36 2.20 3.96
C VAL A 57 2.54 2.43 3.02
N GLY A 58 2.32 2.15 1.74
CA GLY A 58 3.25 2.52 0.70
C GLY A 58 2.56 2.62 -0.66
N VAL A 59 3.27 3.19 -1.63
CA VAL A 59 2.82 3.29 -3.01
C VAL A 59 3.58 2.24 -3.83
N LEU A 60 2.87 1.33 -4.48
CA LEU A 60 3.48 0.34 -5.40
C LEU A 60 3.65 0.90 -6.80
N LYS A 61 2.75 1.79 -7.20
CA LYS A 61 2.68 2.30 -8.57
C LYS A 61 2.04 3.67 -8.58
N LYS A 62 2.60 4.57 -9.39
CA LYS A 62 1.97 5.82 -9.78
C LYS A 62 2.23 6.08 -11.25
N ARG A 63 1.19 6.39 -12.02
CA ARG A 63 1.37 6.86 -13.40
C ARG A 63 1.45 8.38 -13.42
N PHE A 64 2.20 8.90 -14.40
CA PHE A 64 2.30 10.34 -14.73
C PHE A 64 3.02 11.23 -13.72
N SER A 65 3.53 10.72 -12.60
CA SER A 65 4.43 11.47 -11.71
C SER A 65 5.31 10.56 -10.86
N ASN A 66 6.31 11.14 -10.21
CA ASN A 66 7.07 10.45 -9.16
C ASN A 66 6.21 10.24 -7.90
N PHE A 67 6.65 9.32 -7.03
CA PHE A 67 6.03 9.00 -5.76
C PHE A 67 7.09 8.67 -4.70
N GLU A 68 6.70 8.72 -3.42
CA GLU A 68 7.58 8.37 -2.32
C GLU A 68 7.87 6.86 -2.31
N GLN A 69 9.15 6.49 -2.34
CA GLN A 69 9.60 5.10 -2.37
C GLN A 69 9.74 4.47 -0.98
N SER A 70 9.74 5.29 0.07
CA SER A 70 9.73 4.83 1.46
C SER A 70 8.35 4.36 1.91
N LEU A 71 8.36 3.44 2.87
CA LEU A 71 7.17 3.01 3.60
C LEU A 71 6.97 3.90 4.83
N ARG A 72 5.72 4.09 5.23
CA ARG A 72 5.38 4.89 6.43
C ARG A 72 4.42 4.13 7.33
N GLU A 73 4.56 4.33 8.63
CA GLU A 73 3.55 3.88 9.59
C GLU A 73 2.26 4.69 9.40
N LEU A 74 1.12 4.01 9.37
CA LEU A 74 -0.21 4.62 9.31
C LEU A 74 -0.89 4.51 10.68
N ARG A 75 -1.25 5.65 11.26
CA ARG A 75 -1.96 5.70 12.54
C ARG A 75 -3.41 6.16 12.36
N ILE A 76 -4.27 5.30 12.89
CA ILE A 76 -5.72 5.30 13.10
C ILE A 76 -6.23 5.96 14.38
N ASP A 77 -6.45 7.26 14.49
CA ASP A 77 -6.94 7.85 15.75
C ASP A 77 -8.25 8.65 15.61
N THR A 78 -8.66 9.32 16.69
CA THR A 78 -9.92 10.09 16.74
C THR A 78 -9.92 11.31 15.82
N ASP A 79 -8.74 11.82 15.46
CA ASP A 79 -8.59 12.99 14.58
C ASP A 79 -8.41 12.58 13.11
N GLY A 80 -8.21 11.27 12.86
CA GLY A 80 -8.22 10.67 11.54
C GLY A 80 -6.97 9.84 11.26
N ALA A 81 -6.54 9.88 9.99
CA ALA A 81 -5.39 9.12 9.52
C ALA A 81 -4.13 9.98 9.49
N THR A 82 -3.08 9.57 10.19
CA THR A 82 -1.78 10.24 10.20
C THR A 82 -0.68 9.31 9.71
N LEU A 83 0.34 9.87 9.05
CA LEU A 83 1.51 9.14 8.58
C LEU A 83 2.71 9.48 9.47
N GLY A 84 3.40 8.45 9.96
CA GLY A 84 4.65 8.59 10.69
C GLY A 84 5.85 8.88 9.78
N GLU A 85 7.04 8.76 10.36
CA GLU A 85 8.30 8.88 9.64
C GLU A 85 8.50 7.77 8.59
N ALA A 86 9.40 8.03 7.65
CA ALA A 86 9.83 7.02 6.69
C ALA A 86 10.56 5.88 7.41
N LEU A 87 10.12 4.64 7.19
CA LEU A 87 10.73 3.43 7.74
C LEU A 87 12.00 3.08 6.94
N THR A 88 13.10 3.77 7.23
CA THR A 88 14.39 3.57 6.55
C THR A 88 15.32 2.59 7.26
N ASP A 89 15.03 2.26 8.52
CA ASP A 89 15.78 1.37 9.41
C ASP A 89 15.34 -0.10 9.30
N ARG A 90 14.39 -0.41 8.42
CA ARG A 90 13.78 -1.75 8.31
C ARG A 90 13.84 -2.29 6.88
N ARG A 91 14.13 -3.59 6.75
CA ARG A 91 14.00 -4.37 5.51
C ARG A 91 12.92 -5.44 5.65
N GLY A 92 12.43 -6.01 4.55
CA GLY A 92 11.56 -7.19 4.60
C GLY A 92 10.10 -6.94 4.94
N ILE A 93 9.68 -5.67 5.04
CA ILE A 93 8.27 -5.29 5.24
C ILE A 93 7.36 -5.86 4.13
N LEU A 94 7.82 -5.82 2.88
CA LEU A 94 7.07 -6.36 1.74
C LEU A 94 7.04 -7.90 1.69
N THR A 95 7.96 -8.58 2.38
CA THR A 95 7.98 -10.04 2.52
C THR A 95 7.27 -10.51 3.78
N GLY A 96 6.84 -9.59 4.66
CA GLY A 96 6.11 -9.89 5.90
C GLY A 96 7.02 -10.22 7.10
N VAL A 97 8.34 -10.20 6.90
CA VAL A 97 9.33 -10.48 7.94
C VAL A 97 10.22 -9.23 8.06
N PRO A 98 9.84 -8.25 8.89
CA PRO A 98 10.62 -7.04 9.05
C PRO A 98 11.90 -7.30 9.86
N GLU A 99 13.04 -6.87 9.34
CA GLU A 99 14.35 -6.97 9.97
C GLU A 99 14.96 -5.58 10.14
N LEU A 100 15.62 -5.35 11.28
CA LEU A 100 16.38 -4.11 11.50
C LEU A 100 17.61 -4.09 10.59
N ILE A 101 17.89 -2.95 9.96
CA ILE A 101 19.13 -2.72 9.21
C ILE A 101 20.10 -2.00 10.14
N GLU A 102 21.25 -2.60 10.40
CA GLU A 102 22.40 -1.94 11.07
C GLU A 102 23.15 -0.98 10.14
#